data_AF-A0A7C4QC73-F1
#
_entry.id   AF-A0A7C4QC73-F1
#
_cell.length_a   1.000
_cell.length_b   1.000
_cell.length_c   1.000
_cell.angle_alpha   90.00
_cell.angle_beta   90.00
_cell.angle_gamma   90.00
#
_symmetry.space_group_name_H-M   'P 1'
#
loop_
_entity.id
_entity.type
_entity.pdbx_description
1 polymer ?
#
loop_
_entity_poly.entity_id
_entity_poly.type
_entity_poly.pdbx_seq_one_letter_code
_entity_poly.pdbx_strand_id
1 'polypeptide(L)'
;MPDFQILLLPKAQYWDWVAAAKDYVIQFGVNLTSDPDAAGRYMIPQQTVTIAGAPDGYPGQGDIQAWFTKNYPSVRVDYVPARTPAEFQAQLARRLAAGDRYAPVGPDFRRLWPPGVCLAGVHGRSDGALLAADFHAVAEARLEAVKLLSSAAAEDYPRLLAINPQMFVLVRLMAIIDGFVPPEEFVARVRGDMGKFYRQGVRYFEVHNEANLKAEGWTRTWQDGREFAQWFLAVRNALKAQYPEAKFGWPGLSPDGFPMPERTNDMRFLDEAADAVRAADWIGVHCYWRDEAEMRSPSGGLGFREYRRRYPDKLLFITEFSNPAPNVDARAKGEQYATYYQLLRHEPGVGAAFAFVLSASANFPHEAWRFEDGTLSEIVSAVGRRAGTA
;
A
#
# COMPACT_ATOMS: atom_id res chain seq x y z
N MET A 1 -13.56 -5.31 -11.45
CA MET A 1 -13.45 -5.66 -12.89
C MET A 1 -12.96 -7.10 -12.99
N PRO A 2 -13.38 -7.88 -14.00
CA PRO A 2 -12.89 -9.25 -14.15
C PRO A 2 -11.40 -9.21 -14.49
N ASP A 3 -10.59 -9.88 -13.67
CA ASP A 3 -9.17 -10.10 -13.90
C ASP A 3 -9.01 -11.11 -15.06
N PHE A 4 -8.24 -10.74 -16.10
CA PHE A 4 -8.07 -11.60 -17.28
C PHE A 4 -6.89 -12.54 -17.04
N GLN A 5 -7.10 -13.84 -17.22
CA GLN A 5 -6.06 -14.83 -16.98
C GLN A 5 -5.78 -15.66 -18.23
N ILE A 6 -4.50 -15.97 -18.44
CA ILE A 6 -4.03 -16.96 -19.41
C ILE A 6 -2.98 -17.87 -18.78
N LEU A 7 -3.07 -19.17 -19.05
CA LEU A 7 -2.06 -20.16 -18.70
C LEU A 7 -1.03 -20.26 -19.82
N LEU A 8 0.24 -20.07 -19.47
CA LEU A 8 1.36 -20.35 -20.34
C LEU A 8 1.89 -21.75 -20.04
N LEU A 9 1.80 -22.65 -21.00
CA LEU A 9 2.23 -24.04 -20.90
C LEU A 9 3.47 -24.31 -21.76
N PRO A 10 4.36 -25.26 -21.40
CA PRO A 10 5.52 -25.60 -22.21
C PRO A 10 5.12 -26.18 -23.57
N LYS A 11 5.88 -25.88 -24.62
CA LYS A 11 5.66 -26.47 -25.96
C LYS A 11 5.97 -27.98 -25.96
N ALA A 12 6.97 -28.41 -25.20
CA ALA A 12 7.31 -29.82 -25.05
C ALA A 12 6.21 -30.53 -24.25
N GLN A 13 5.73 -31.68 -24.76
CA GLN A 13 4.64 -32.45 -24.14
C GLN A 13 3.37 -31.61 -23.90
N TYR A 14 3.09 -30.64 -24.80
CA TYR A 14 2.03 -29.64 -24.60
C TYR A 14 0.67 -30.23 -24.17
N TRP A 15 0.25 -31.35 -24.79
CA TRP A 15 -1.03 -31.98 -24.47
C TRP A 15 -1.10 -32.59 -23.07
N ASP A 16 0.03 -33.04 -22.53
CA ASP A 16 0.10 -33.54 -21.15
C ASP A 16 -0.07 -32.37 -20.16
N TRP A 17 0.53 -31.21 -20.46
CA TRP A 17 0.32 -29.99 -19.67
C TRP A 17 -1.12 -29.46 -19.78
N VAL A 18 -1.74 -29.54 -20.96
CA VAL A 18 -3.17 -29.20 -21.14
C VAL A 18 -4.05 -30.12 -20.30
N ALA A 19 -3.79 -31.42 -20.32
CA ALA A 19 -4.53 -32.39 -19.50
C ALA A 19 -4.35 -32.10 -18.01
N ALA A 20 -3.13 -31.81 -17.57
CA ALA A 20 -2.82 -31.43 -16.19
C ALA A 20 -3.53 -30.16 -15.72
N ALA A 21 -3.81 -29.22 -16.63
CA ALA A 21 -4.47 -27.94 -16.33
C ALA A 21 -6.00 -27.99 -16.41
N LYS A 22 -6.58 -29.07 -16.94
CA LYS A 22 -7.99 -29.14 -17.37
C LYS A 22 -8.99 -28.66 -16.30
N ASP A 23 -8.94 -29.25 -15.11
CA ASP A 23 -9.93 -28.96 -14.06
C ASP A 23 -9.84 -27.51 -13.58
N TYR A 24 -8.60 -26.99 -13.50
CA TYR A 24 -8.34 -25.60 -13.15
C TYR A 24 -8.88 -24.62 -14.20
N VAL A 25 -8.65 -24.94 -15.48
CA VAL A 25 -9.15 -24.16 -16.62
C VAL A 25 -10.68 -24.12 -16.64
N ILE A 26 -11.34 -25.25 -16.38
CA ILE A 26 -12.81 -25.35 -16.33
C ILE A 26 -13.35 -24.53 -15.16
N GLN A 27 -12.78 -24.68 -13.96
CA GLN A 27 -13.26 -23.99 -12.76
C GLN A 27 -13.18 -22.46 -12.87
N PHE A 28 -12.08 -21.94 -13.41
CA PHE A 28 -11.81 -20.50 -13.42
C PHE A 28 -11.99 -19.83 -14.79
N GLY A 29 -12.38 -20.58 -15.82
CA GLY A 29 -12.63 -20.08 -17.18
C GLY A 29 -11.38 -19.47 -17.83
N VAL A 30 -10.25 -20.17 -17.77
CA VAL A 30 -8.93 -19.62 -18.11
C VAL A 30 -8.52 -19.99 -19.54
N ASN A 31 -7.94 -19.05 -20.29
CA ASN A 31 -7.37 -19.36 -21.61
C ASN A 31 -5.99 -20.01 -21.47
N LEU A 32 -5.51 -20.66 -22.53
CA LEU A 32 -4.22 -21.36 -22.53
C LEU A 32 -3.46 -21.11 -23.83
N THR A 33 -2.13 -21.00 -23.73
CA THR A 33 -1.22 -20.85 -24.85
C THR A 33 0.14 -21.46 -24.53
N SER A 34 0.92 -21.79 -25.56
CA SER A 34 2.33 -22.15 -25.43
C SER A 34 3.28 -21.05 -25.91
N ASP A 35 2.74 -19.89 -26.30
CA ASP A 35 3.49 -18.76 -26.82
C ASP A 35 3.62 -17.67 -25.75
N PRO A 36 4.83 -17.42 -25.21
CA PRO A 36 5.06 -16.38 -24.20
C PRO A 36 4.68 -14.97 -24.67
N ASP A 37 4.87 -14.62 -25.94
CA ASP A 37 4.50 -13.30 -26.44
C ASP A 37 2.99 -13.14 -26.54
N ALA A 38 2.28 -14.19 -26.97
CA ALA A 38 0.83 -14.21 -26.97
C ALA A 38 0.27 -14.08 -25.54
N ALA A 39 0.86 -14.80 -24.57
CA ALA A 39 0.48 -14.68 -23.16
C ALA A 39 0.74 -13.27 -22.61
N GLY A 40 1.89 -12.65 -22.92
CA GLY A 40 2.23 -11.31 -22.46
C GLY A 40 1.30 -10.22 -23.03
N ARG A 41 0.77 -10.43 -24.24
CA ARG A 41 -0.15 -9.49 -24.91
C ARG A 41 -1.62 -9.74 -24.66
N TYR A 42 -1.96 -10.86 -24.01
CA TYR A 42 -3.34 -11.23 -23.75
C TYR A 42 -4.00 -10.18 -22.86
N MET A 43 -5.00 -9.45 -23.37
CA MET A 43 -5.85 -8.53 -22.59
C MET A 43 -5.08 -7.49 -21.74
N ILE A 44 -3.99 -6.93 -22.30
CA ILE A 44 -3.24 -5.81 -21.69
C ILE A 44 -4.20 -4.68 -21.27
N PRO A 45 -4.01 -4.02 -20.09
CA PRO A 45 -2.96 -4.22 -19.08
C PRO A 45 -3.44 -4.99 -17.82
N GLN A 46 -4.59 -5.65 -17.88
CA GLN A 46 -5.23 -6.27 -16.71
C GLN A 46 -5.04 -7.79 -16.67
N GLN A 47 -3.88 -8.27 -17.11
CA GLN A 47 -3.63 -9.69 -17.30
C GLN A 47 -2.73 -10.33 -16.24
N THR A 48 -3.14 -11.52 -15.82
CA THR A 48 -2.34 -12.45 -15.05
C THR A 48 -1.92 -13.62 -15.94
N VAL A 49 -0.62 -13.87 -16.05
CA VAL A 49 -0.06 -15.02 -16.75
C VAL A 49 0.34 -16.07 -15.73
N THR A 50 -0.38 -17.19 -15.69
CA THR A 50 0.00 -18.35 -14.87
C THR A 50 0.96 -19.24 -15.66
N ILE A 51 2.19 -19.36 -15.18
CA ILE A 51 3.27 -20.05 -15.89
C ILE A 51 3.51 -21.43 -15.27
N ALA A 52 3.47 -22.47 -16.09
CA ALA A 52 3.96 -23.79 -15.72
C ALA A 52 5.50 -23.79 -15.68
N GLY A 53 6.06 -23.81 -14.48
CA GLY A 53 7.48 -23.63 -14.20
C GLY A 53 8.38 -24.82 -14.52
N ALA A 54 8.22 -25.41 -15.71
CA ALA A 54 9.04 -26.52 -16.18
C ALA A 54 10.48 -26.08 -16.43
N PRO A 55 11.50 -26.78 -15.87
CA PRO A 55 12.88 -26.63 -16.30
C PRO A 55 12.96 -26.79 -17.82
N ASP A 56 13.63 -25.84 -18.49
CA ASP A 56 13.77 -25.80 -19.95
C ASP A 56 12.45 -25.80 -20.74
N GLY A 57 11.32 -25.47 -20.09
CA GLY A 57 10.01 -25.41 -20.74
C GLY A 57 9.88 -24.29 -21.79
N TYR A 58 10.75 -23.28 -21.70
CA TYR A 58 10.76 -22.07 -22.52
C TYR A 58 12.19 -21.73 -22.99
N PRO A 59 12.82 -22.59 -23.82
CA PRO A 59 14.24 -22.48 -24.14
C PRO A 59 14.60 -21.18 -24.89
N GLY A 60 13.64 -20.61 -25.62
CA GLY A 60 13.85 -19.33 -26.32
C GLY A 60 13.85 -18.09 -25.40
N GLN A 61 13.36 -18.22 -24.18
CA GLN A 61 13.24 -17.14 -23.21
C GLN A 61 14.24 -17.27 -22.05
N GLY A 62 14.80 -18.46 -21.84
CA GLY A 62 15.67 -18.75 -20.70
C GLY A 62 14.87 -18.76 -19.40
N ASP A 63 15.24 -17.91 -18.44
CA ASP A 63 14.42 -17.67 -17.25
C ASP A 63 13.15 -16.93 -17.66
N ILE A 64 12.06 -17.69 -17.78
CA ILE A 64 10.77 -17.17 -18.23
C ILE A 64 10.21 -16.08 -17.31
N GLN A 65 10.47 -16.12 -16.00
CA GLN A 65 9.99 -15.10 -15.07
C GLN A 65 10.74 -13.78 -15.27
N ALA A 66 12.07 -13.87 -15.37
CA ALA A 66 12.91 -12.71 -15.68
C ALA A 66 12.56 -12.13 -17.07
N TRP A 67 12.28 -12.99 -18.04
CA TRP A 67 11.86 -12.59 -19.38
C TRP A 67 10.52 -11.83 -19.36
N PHE A 68 9.49 -12.31 -18.65
CA PHE A 68 8.23 -11.57 -18.52
C PHE A 68 8.41 -10.23 -17.81
N THR A 69 9.18 -10.22 -16.72
CA THR A 69 9.46 -8.99 -15.97
C THR A 69 10.11 -7.93 -16.86
N LYS A 70 11.04 -8.35 -17.73
CA LYS A 70 11.74 -7.46 -18.66
C LYS A 70 10.86 -6.98 -19.82
N ASN A 71 10.10 -7.87 -20.45
CA ASN A 71 9.43 -7.58 -21.73
C ASN A 71 7.97 -7.12 -21.54
N TYR A 72 7.34 -7.46 -20.42
CA TYR A 72 5.94 -7.18 -20.12
C TYR A 72 5.76 -6.74 -18.65
N PRO A 73 6.32 -5.60 -18.23
CA PRO A 73 6.42 -5.21 -16.81
C PRO A 73 5.08 -4.98 -16.10
N SER A 74 4.00 -4.77 -16.85
CA SER A 74 2.63 -4.63 -16.33
C SER A 74 1.90 -5.96 -16.12
N VAL A 75 2.43 -7.09 -16.64
CA VAL A 75 1.85 -8.42 -16.44
C VAL A 75 2.08 -8.87 -15.00
N ARG A 76 1.03 -9.36 -14.34
CA ARG A 76 1.20 -10.16 -13.13
C ARG A 76 1.62 -11.58 -13.52
N VAL A 77 2.79 -12.01 -13.05
CA VAL A 77 3.27 -13.39 -13.23
C VAL A 77 2.85 -14.24 -12.04
N ASP A 78 2.13 -15.32 -12.28
CA ASP A 78 1.77 -16.36 -11.31
C ASP A 78 2.52 -17.66 -11.64
N TYR A 79 3.70 -17.82 -11.05
CA TYR A 79 4.58 -18.94 -11.35
C TYR A 79 4.23 -20.19 -10.53
N VAL A 80 4.04 -21.33 -11.21
CA VAL A 80 3.74 -22.62 -10.59
C VAL A 80 4.96 -23.54 -10.76
N PRO A 81 5.81 -23.71 -9.74
CA PRO A 81 6.97 -24.58 -9.86
C PRO A 81 6.51 -26.03 -10.04
N ALA A 82 6.85 -26.61 -11.19
CA ALA A 82 6.53 -27.99 -11.54
C ALA A 82 7.49 -28.50 -12.61
N ARG A 83 8.15 -29.63 -12.38
CA ARG A 83 9.06 -30.26 -13.34
C ARG A 83 8.35 -31.15 -14.35
N THR A 84 7.14 -31.58 -14.02
CA THR A 84 6.33 -32.50 -14.83
C THR A 84 4.86 -32.06 -14.86
N PRO A 85 4.08 -32.52 -15.86
CA PRO A 85 2.64 -32.29 -15.89
C PRO A 85 1.93 -32.78 -14.63
N ALA A 86 2.35 -33.92 -14.06
CA ALA A 86 1.77 -34.48 -12.84
C ALA A 86 2.00 -33.59 -11.61
N GLU A 87 3.21 -33.03 -11.45
CA GLU A 87 3.50 -32.06 -10.39
C GLU A 87 2.65 -30.79 -10.56
N PHE A 88 2.49 -30.31 -11.79
CA PHE A 88 1.68 -29.15 -12.10
C PHE A 88 0.21 -29.38 -11.77
N GLN A 89 -0.34 -30.53 -12.17
CA GLN A 89 -1.70 -30.94 -11.81
C GLN A 89 -1.89 -30.97 -10.29
N ALA A 90 -0.94 -31.54 -9.54
CA ALA A 90 -1.02 -31.60 -8.07
C ALA A 90 -0.95 -30.21 -7.41
N GLN A 91 -0.23 -29.25 -7.99
CA GLN A 91 -0.21 -27.86 -7.52
C GLN A 91 -1.57 -27.17 -7.79
N LEU A 92 -2.11 -27.33 -9.01
CA LEU A 92 -3.40 -26.74 -9.37
C LEU A 92 -4.57 -27.38 -8.61
N ALA A 93 -4.53 -28.67 -8.33
CA ALA A 93 -5.54 -29.36 -7.51
C ALA A 93 -5.57 -28.82 -6.08
N ARG A 94 -4.42 -28.53 -5.47
CA ARG A 94 -4.36 -27.87 -4.15
C ARG A 94 -4.99 -26.49 -4.16
N ARG A 95 -4.75 -25.72 -5.22
CA ARG A 95 -5.38 -24.40 -5.41
C ARG A 95 -6.89 -24.51 -5.54
N LEU A 96 -7.39 -25.45 -6.35
CA LEU A 96 -8.82 -25.74 -6.49
C LEU A 96 -9.46 -26.08 -5.14
N ALA A 97 -8.83 -26.95 -4.35
CA ALA A 97 -9.34 -27.33 -3.03
C ALA A 97 -9.42 -26.15 -2.05
N ALA A 98 -8.51 -25.18 -2.16
CA ALA A 98 -8.51 -23.95 -1.36
C ALA A 98 -9.41 -22.83 -1.93
N GLY A 99 -9.97 -22.99 -3.12
CA GLY A 99 -10.66 -21.91 -3.84
C GLY A 99 -9.71 -20.80 -4.32
N ASP A 100 -8.41 -21.06 -4.33
CA ASP A 100 -7.39 -20.10 -4.71
C ASP A 100 -7.23 -20.07 -6.22
N ARG A 101 -7.52 -18.93 -6.85
CA ARG A 101 -7.24 -18.77 -8.28
C ARG A 101 -5.73 -18.69 -8.53
N TYR A 102 -5.01 -17.83 -7.83
CA TYR A 102 -3.57 -17.62 -8.04
C TYR A 102 -2.74 -18.16 -6.88
N ALA A 103 -1.43 -18.36 -7.06
CA ALA A 103 -0.58 -18.48 -5.88
C ALA A 103 -0.67 -17.17 -5.08
N PRO A 104 -0.54 -17.24 -3.75
CA PRO A 104 -0.16 -16.07 -2.99
C PRO A 104 1.17 -15.58 -3.58
N VAL A 105 1.13 -14.42 -4.21
CA VAL A 105 2.34 -13.72 -4.62
C VAL A 105 2.88 -13.11 -3.32
N GLY A 106 4.16 -13.28 -3.03
CA GLY A 106 4.79 -12.69 -1.83
C GLY A 106 4.76 -13.53 -0.56
N PRO A 107 5.34 -12.98 0.54
CA PRO A 107 5.25 -13.62 1.84
C PRO A 107 3.79 -13.79 2.24
N ASP A 108 3.49 -14.89 2.93
CA ASP A 108 2.17 -15.07 3.52
C ASP A 108 1.93 -13.99 4.56
N PHE A 109 1.19 -12.94 4.21
CA PHE A 109 0.88 -11.87 5.14
C PHE A 109 0.17 -12.41 6.38
N ARG A 110 -0.50 -13.58 6.33
CA ARG A 110 -1.01 -14.29 7.53
C ARG A 110 0.02 -14.53 8.60
N ARG A 111 1.30 -14.55 8.24
CA ARG A 111 2.42 -14.73 9.17
C ARG A 111 3.10 -13.42 9.59
N LEU A 112 2.91 -12.33 8.85
CA LEU A 112 3.56 -11.03 9.09
C LEU A 112 2.61 -9.95 9.64
N TRP A 113 1.35 -10.00 9.24
CA TRP A 113 0.27 -9.09 9.61
C TRP A 113 -1.07 -9.78 9.36
N PRO A 114 -1.83 -10.20 10.38
CA PRO A 114 -3.04 -10.99 10.21
C PRO A 114 -3.97 -10.41 9.10
N PRO A 115 -4.12 -11.06 7.93
CA PRO A 115 -4.97 -10.61 6.86
C PRO A 115 -6.41 -10.54 7.32
N GLY A 116 -7.09 -9.48 6.91
CA GLY A 116 -8.45 -9.21 7.37
C GLY A 116 -8.51 -8.63 8.78
N VAL A 117 -7.43 -7.97 9.25
CA VAL A 117 -7.45 -7.05 10.38
C VAL A 117 -6.77 -5.74 9.99
N CYS A 118 -7.50 -4.88 9.27
CA CYS A 118 -7.08 -3.50 9.09
C CYS A 118 -7.26 -2.73 10.40
N LEU A 119 -6.18 -2.17 10.96
CA LEU A 119 -6.22 -1.37 12.19
C LEU A 119 -6.83 0.01 11.92
N ALA A 120 -7.70 0.47 12.81
CA ALA A 120 -8.21 1.84 12.77
C ALA A 120 -7.19 2.81 13.37
N GLY A 121 -6.73 3.79 12.59
CA GLY A 121 -5.70 4.71 13.04
C GLY A 121 -5.83 6.14 12.53
N VAL A 122 -5.01 7.03 13.09
CA VAL A 122 -5.02 8.45 12.71
C VAL A 122 -3.59 8.91 12.50
N HIS A 123 -3.39 9.81 11.55
CA HIS A 123 -2.17 10.61 11.53
C HIS A 123 -2.21 11.58 12.70
N GLY A 124 -1.12 11.68 13.44
CA GLY A 124 -1.02 12.50 14.63
C GLY A 124 -1.10 13.99 14.33
N ARG A 125 -0.40 14.78 15.13
CA ARG A 125 -0.33 16.21 14.91
C ARG A 125 0.41 16.51 13.59
N SER A 126 -0.11 17.41 12.77
CA SER A 126 0.52 17.79 11.49
C SER A 126 1.82 18.58 11.67
N ASP A 127 2.09 19.04 12.88
CA ASP A 127 3.22 19.90 13.21
C ASP A 127 3.75 19.64 14.64
N GLY A 128 4.83 18.86 14.72
CA GLY A 128 5.57 18.65 15.95
C GLY A 128 4.98 17.57 16.87
N ALA A 129 5.19 17.75 18.18
CA ALA A 129 4.87 16.76 19.21
C ALA A 129 3.37 16.68 19.50
N LEU A 130 2.91 15.49 19.91
CA LEU A 130 1.55 15.32 20.40
C LEU A 130 1.34 16.05 21.75
N LEU A 131 0.19 16.71 21.89
CA LEU A 131 -0.26 17.33 23.14
C LEU A 131 -1.14 16.38 23.94
N ALA A 132 -1.36 16.68 25.23
CA ALA A 132 -2.19 15.84 26.10
C ALA A 132 -3.59 15.52 25.52
N ALA A 133 -4.20 16.50 24.85
CA ALA A 133 -5.50 16.32 24.19
C ALA A 133 -5.45 15.34 23.00
N ASP A 134 -4.30 15.20 22.32
CA ASP A 134 -4.14 14.20 21.26
C ASP A 134 -4.22 12.79 21.83
N PHE A 135 -3.53 12.53 22.95
CA PHE A 135 -3.59 11.23 23.63
C PHE A 135 -5.01 10.91 24.14
N HIS A 136 -5.72 11.93 24.63
CA HIS A 136 -7.13 11.78 25.01
C HIS A 136 -8.00 11.42 23.81
N ALA A 137 -7.83 12.10 22.67
CA ALA A 137 -8.55 11.80 21.43
C ALA A 137 -8.26 10.37 20.94
N VAL A 138 -7.00 9.92 20.98
CA VAL A 138 -6.58 8.57 20.62
C VAL A 138 -7.27 7.51 21.50
N ALA A 139 -7.32 7.74 22.81
CA ALA A 139 -7.97 6.85 23.77
C ALA A 139 -9.49 6.80 23.59
N GLU A 140 -10.14 7.97 23.48
CA GLU A 140 -11.60 8.09 23.34
C GLU A 140 -12.09 7.52 22.00
N ALA A 141 -11.36 7.78 20.92
CA ALA A 141 -11.62 7.14 19.62
C ALA A 141 -11.15 5.68 19.57
N ARG A 142 -10.60 5.11 20.65
CA ARG A 142 -10.16 3.71 20.74
C ARG A 142 -9.23 3.29 19.60
N LEU A 143 -8.29 4.14 19.19
CA LEU A 143 -7.44 3.86 18.03
C LEU A 143 -6.48 2.70 18.28
N GLU A 144 -6.17 1.99 17.20
CA GLU A 144 -5.30 0.81 17.17
C GLU A 144 -3.98 1.09 16.46
N ALA A 145 -3.94 2.17 15.66
CA ALA A 145 -2.75 2.64 15.00
C ALA A 145 -2.61 4.16 15.06
N VAL A 146 -1.38 4.67 15.15
CA VAL A 146 -1.09 6.10 15.02
C VAL A 146 0.10 6.29 14.07
N LYS A 147 -0.07 7.18 13.11
CA LYS A 147 1.02 7.61 12.24
C LYS A 147 1.60 8.91 12.78
N LEU A 148 2.91 9.02 12.91
CA LEU A 148 3.59 10.23 13.39
C LEU A 148 4.42 10.85 12.26
N LEU A 149 4.62 12.16 12.29
CA LEU A 149 5.68 12.79 11.51
C LEU A 149 7.03 12.56 12.19
N SER A 150 8.11 12.55 11.41
CA SER A 150 9.48 12.46 11.95
C SER A 150 9.82 13.62 12.90
N SER A 151 9.13 14.76 12.78
CA SER A 151 9.24 15.90 13.69
C SER A 151 8.55 15.73 15.05
N ALA A 152 7.74 14.69 15.25
CA ALA A 152 7.12 14.41 16.55
C ALA A 152 8.16 14.08 17.64
N ALA A 153 7.74 14.14 18.91
CA ALA A 153 8.62 13.81 20.03
C ALA A 153 8.82 12.29 20.12
N ALA A 154 10.03 11.84 20.49
CA ALA A 154 10.29 10.41 20.62
C ALA A 154 9.46 9.78 21.75
N GLU A 155 9.14 10.59 22.76
CA GLU A 155 8.33 10.28 23.93
C GLU A 155 6.85 10.05 23.58
N ASP A 156 6.40 10.49 22.40
CA ASP A 156 5.03 10.23 21.95
C ASP A 156 4.80 8.72 21.75
N TYR A 157 5.83 7.98 21.30
CA TYR A 157 5.73 6.53 21.09
C TYR A 157 5.39 5.74 22.38
N PRO A 158 6.19 5.79 23.46
CA PRO A 158 5.84 5.06 24.69
C PRO A 158 4.53 5.53 25.33
N ARG A 159 4.14 6.81 25.14
CA ARG A 159 2.85 7.31 25.63
C ARG A 159 1.66 6.73 24.84
N LEU A 160 1.81 6.53 23.53
CA LEU A 160 0.82 5.81 22.72
C LEU A 160 0.69 4.34 23.15
N LEU A 161 1.82 3.67 23.45
CA LEU A 161 1.80 2.31 23.99
C LEU A 161 1.14 2.21 25.38
N ALA A 162 1.20 3.28 26.18
CA ALA A 162 0.51 3.32 27.46
C ALA A 162 -1.03 3.37 27.32
N ILE A 163 -1.55 3.85 26.18
CA ILE A 163 -3.00 3.80 25.86
C ILE A 163 -3.38 2.38 25.41
N ASN A 164 -2.59 1.82 24.49
CA ASN A 164 -2.78 0.48 23.96
C ASN A 164 -1.41 -0.18 23.78
N PRO A 165 -1.05 -1.22 24.58
CA PRO A 165 0.24 -1.89 24.46
C PRO A 165 0.50 -2.55 23.09
N GLN A 166 -0.55 -2.75 22.29
CA GLN A 166 -0.49 -3.28 20.93
C GLN A 166 -0.62 -2.19 19.86
N MET A 167 -0.56 -0.90 20.24
CA MET A 167 -0.67 0.21 19.29
C MET A 167 0.38 0.07 18.19
N PHE A 168 -0.10 0.04 16.95
CA PHE A 168 0.80 0.12 15.80
C PHE A 168 1.23 1.56 15.55
N VAL A 169 2.54 1.78 15.38
CA VAL A 169 3.06 3.11 15.08
C VAL A 169 3.89 3.09 13.80
N LEU A 170 3.53 3.99 12.89
CA LEU A 170 4.22 4.26 11.63
C LEU A 170 4.75 5.68 11.67
N VAL A 171 5.98 5.91 11.19
CA VAL A 171 6.56 7.26 11.14
C VAL A 171 6.78 7.70 9.70
N ARG A 172 6.18 8.82 9.29
CA ARG A 172 6.47 9.47 8.00
C ARG A 172 7.76 10.27 8.12
N LEU A 173 8.78 9.87 7.37
CA LEU A 173 10.03 10.60 7.22
C LEU A 173 9.76 11.78 6.28
N MET A 174 9.70 12.98 6.85
CA MET A 174 9.34 14.19 6.12
C MET A 174 10.51 15.17 6.11
N ALA A 175 10.76 15.76 4.95
CA ALA A 175 11.61 16.93 4.79
C ALA A 175 10.99 17.85 3.74
N ILE A 176 11.09 19.16 3.94
CA ILE A 176 10.64 20.14 2.94
C ILE A 176 11.51 20.01 1.69
N ILE A 177 10.88 19.78 0.52
CA ILE A 177 11.56 19.77 -0.77
C ILE A 177 11.39 21.13 -1.45
N ASP A 178 12.35 22.01 -1.18
CA ASP A 178 12.50 23.27 -1.88
C ASP A 178 13.67 23.17 -2.87
N GLY A 179 13.37 23.32 -4.17
CA GLY A 179 14.31 23.04 -5.25
C GLY A 179 14.66 21.55 -5.42
N PHE A 180 15.89 21.28 -5.83
CA PHE A 180 16.44 19.94 -6.02
C PHE A 180 17.05 19.43 -4.71
N VAL A 181 16.56 18.30 -4.20
CA VAL A 181 17.08 17.64 -2.98
C VAL A 181 17.57 16.23 -3.34
N PRO A 182 18.88 16.00 -3.45
CA PRO A 182 19.39 14.67 -3.76
C PRO A 182 19.20 13.69 -2.58
N PRO A 183 19.26 12.37 -2.84
CA PRO A 183 19.00 11.34 -1.83
C PRO A 183 19.82 11.49 -0.54
N GLU A 184 21.12 11.77 -0.64
CA GLU A 184 22.03 11.91 0.49
C GLU A 184 21.67 13.09 1.40
N GLU A 185 21.15 14.17 0.82
CA GLU A 185 20.71 15.33 1.56
C GLU A 185 19.42 15.01 2.33
N PHE A 186 18.46 14.35 1.69
CA PHE A 186 17.24 13.89 2.37
C PHE A 186 17.58 12.95 3.52
N VAL A 187 18.46 11.97 3.30
CA VAL A 187 18.94 11.04 4.34
C VAL A 187 19.58 11.81 5.50
N ALA A 188 20.42 12.81 5.21
CA ALA A 188 21.06 13.62 6.25
C ALA A 188 20.03 14.37 7.11
N ARG A 189 18.95 14.87 6.51
CA ARG A 189 17.87 15.57 7.20
C ARG A 189 17.06 14.63 8.10
N VAL A 190 16.68 13.44 7.61
CA VAL A 190 15.74 12.57 8.33
C VAL A 190 16.41 11.53 9.25
N ARG A 191 17.69 11.21 9.07
CA ARG A 191 18.34 10.11 9.82
C ARG A 191 18.31 10.29 11.34
N GLY A 192 18.44 11.53 11.83
CA GLY A 192 18.43 11.83 13.27
C GLY A 192 17.04 11.59 13.87
N ASP A 193 16.02 12.11 13.20
CA ASP A 193 14.62 11.95 13.59
C ASP A 193 14.13 10.51 13.44
N MET A 194 14.56 9.78 12.41
CA MET A 194 14.29 8.36 12.31
C MET A 194 14.94 7.59 13.47
N GLY A 195 16.19 7.91 13.78
CA GLY A 195 16.99 7.21 14.80
C GLY A 195 16.37 7.28 16.20
N LYS A 196 15.75 8.40 16.59
CA LYS A 196 15.07 8.52 17.90
C LYS A 196 13.89 7.55 18.01
N PHE A 197 13.08 7.39 16.97
CA PHE A 197 11.97 6.43 16.96
C PHE A 197 12.44 4.98 16.83
N TYR A 198 13.46 4.74 16.00
CA TYR A 198 14.02 3.40 15.82
C TYR A 198 14.53 2.81 17.14
N ARG A 199 15.25 3.61 17.95
CA ARG A 199 15.75 3.18 19.27
C ARG A 199 14.64 2.86 20.27
N GLN A 200 13.47 3.48 20.13
CA GLN A 200 12.30 3.23 20.98
C GLN A 200 11.54 1.95 20.59
N GLY A 201 11.77 1.40 19.40
CA GLY A 201 11.11 0.17 18.93
C GLY A 201 10.27 0.35 17.67
N VAL A 202 10.13 1.57 17.14
CA VAL A 202 9.43 1.79 15.86
C VAL A 202 10.20 1.11 14.73
N ARG A 203 9.47 0.41 13.87
CA ARG A 203 10.04 -0.30 12.71
C ARG A 203 9.43 0.08 11.37
N TYR A 204 8.31 0.79 11.31
CA TYR A 204 7.64 1.13 10.06
C TYR A 204 7.82 2.60 9.72
N PHE A 205 8.38 2.87 8.55
CA PHE A 205 8.74 4.22 8.11
C PHE A 205 8.26 4.48 6.68
N GLU A 206 7.43 5.51 6.49
CA GLU A 206 7.06 6.01 5.16
C GLU A 206 8.16 6.94 4.67
N VAL A 207 8.65 6.76 3.45
CA VAL A 207 9.66 7.66 2.88
C VAL A 207 8.97 8.77 2.10
N HIS A 208 8.99 9.98 2.64
CA HIS A 208 8.42 11.20 2.05
C HIS A 208 6.88 11.16 1.94
N ASN A 209 6.29 12.13 1.23
CA ASN A 209 4.85 12.31 1.05
C ASN A 209 4.51 12.68 -0.39
N GLU A 210 3.39 12.18 -0.92
CA GLU A 210 2.74 12.60 -2.18
C GLU A 210 3.71 13.04 -3.29
N ALA A 211 4.66 12.17 -3.62
CA ALA A 211 5.78 12.49 -4.50
C ALA A 211 5.37 12.92 -5.92
N ASN A 212 4.11 12.73 -6.31
CA ASN A 212 3.55 13.22 -7.57
C ASN A 212 3.04 14.68 -7.51
N LEU A 213 3.21 15.39 -6.37
CA LEU A 213 2.91 16.83 -6.22
C LEU A 213 4.13 17.71 -6.43
N LYS A 214 3.93 18.90 -7.02
CA LYS A 214 4.98 19.92 -7.18
C LYS A 214 5.54 20.41 -5.85
N ALA A 215 4.66 20.63 -4.87
CA ALA A 215 5.04 21.04 -3.52
C ALA A 215 5.91 19.99 -2.81
N GLU A 216 5.83 18.73 -3.26
CA GLU A 216 6.53 17.59 -2.66
C GLU A 216 7.70 17.09 -3.51
N GLY A 217 8.09 17.82 -4.56
CA GLY A 217 9.30 17.53 -5.33
C GLY A 217 9.08 17.16 -6.79
N TRP A 218 7.86 16.87 -7.23
CA TRP A 218 7.59 16.66 -8.66
C TRP A 218 7.93 17.92 -9.47
N THR A 219 8.62 17.74 -10.60
CA THR A 219 9.22 18.78 -11.46
C THR A 219 10.36 19.59 -10.83
N ARG A 220 10.70 19.35 -9.56
CA ARG A 220 11.78 20.04 -8.84
C ARG A 220 12.98 19.14 -8.58
N THR A 221 12.75 18.01 -7.91
CA THR A 221 13.78 17.00 -7.59
C THR A 221 13.75 15.85 -8.60
N TRP A 222 12.57 15.46 -9.07
CA TRP A 222 12.36 14.42 -10.08
C TRP A 222 11.29 14.85 -11.08
N GLN A 223 11.38 14.38 -12.32
CA GLN A 223 10.43 14.71 -13.39
C GLN A 223 9.27 13.73 -13.49
N ASP A 224 9.46 12.48 -13.11
CA ASP A 224 8.50 11.40 -13.28
C ASP A 224 8.66 10.29 -12.21
N GLY A 225 7.89 9.22 -12.33
CA GLY A 225 7.94 8.11 -11.37
C GLY A 225 9.27 7.32 -11.42
N ARG A 226 9.98 7.31 -12.56
CA ARG A 226 11.24 6.59 -12.71
C ARG A 226 12.37 7.29 -11.97
N GLU A 227 12.45 8.61 -12.11
CA GLU A 227 13.43 9.42 -11.39
C GLU A 227 13.17 9.38 -9.88
N PHE A 228 11.92 9.47 -9.45
CA PHE A 228 11.58 9.30 -8.04
C PHE A 228 11.90 7.88 -7.53
N ALA A 229 11.69 6.84 -8.33
CA ALA A 229 12.05 5.47 -7.96
C ALA A 229 13.56 5.31 -7.70
N GLN A 230 14.41 5.89 -8.55
CA GLN A 230 15.86 5.90 -8.34
C GLN A 230 16.24 6.64 -7.06
N TRP A 231 15.64 7.82 -6.85
CA TRP A 231 15.82 8.61 -5.63
C TRP A 231 15.40 7.83 -4.37
N PHE A 232 14.21 7.23 -4.39
CA PHE A 232 13.66 6.44 -3.29
C PHE A 232 14.55 5.25 -2.95
N LEU A 233 15.02 4.51 -3.96
CA LEU A 233 15.90 3.35 -3.76
C LEU A 233 17.23 3.76 -3.12
N ALA A 234 17.81 4.89 -3.52
CA ALA A 234 19.02 5.43 -2.91
C ALA A 234 18.79 5.81 -1.43
N VAL A 235 17.70 6.53 -1.13
CA VAL A 235 17.32 6.88 0.26
C VAL A 235 17.10 5.62 1.10
N ARG A 236 16.26 4.68 0.61
CA ARG A 236 15.96 3.41 1.28
C ARG A 236 17.23 2.64 1.59
N ASN A 237 18.12 2.46 0.61
CA ASN A 237 19.33 1.65 0.79
C ASN A 237 20.28 2.29 1.81
N ALA A 238 20.45 3.61 1.77
CA ALA A 238 21.28 4.34 2.73
C ALA A 238 20.74 4.26 4.17
N LEU A 239 19.42 4.40 4.34
CA LEU A 239 18.78 4.27 5.65
C LEU A 239 18.78 2.81 6.14
N LYS A 240 18.52 1.84 5.26
CA LYS A 240 18.53 0.40 5.59
C LYS A 240 19.90 -0.10 6.06
N ALA A 241 20.98 0.45 5.50
CA ALA A 241 22.34 0.14 5.96
C ALA A 241 22.60 0.58 7.42
N GLN A 242 21.95 1.67 7.87
CA GLN A 242 22.06 2.18 9.24
C GLN A 242 21.02 1.57 10.19
N TYR A 243 19.85 1.21 9.65
CA TYR A 243 18.67 0.74 10.39
C TYR A 243 18.16 -0.57 9.79
N PRO A 244 18.89 -1.70 9.97
CA PRO A 244 18.64 -2.94 9.22
C PRO A 244 17.27 -3.56 9.51
N GLU A 245 16.67 -3.33 10.68
CA GLU A 245 15.36 -3.87 11.02
C GLU A 245 14.19 -3.01 10.50
N ALA A 246 14.46 -1.78 10.04
CA ALA A 246 13.42 -0.86 9.58
C ALA A 246 12.73 -1.38 8.30
N LYS A 247 11.42 -1.17 8.22
CA LYS A 247 10.53 -1.48 7.10
C LYS A 247 10.16 -0.19 6.40
N PHE A 248 10.66 0.00 5.19
CA PHE A 248 10.48 1.23 4.43
C PHE A 248 9.34 1.10 3.44
N GLY A 249 8.35 1.97 3.58
CA GLY A 249 7.18 2.04 2.72
C GLY A 249 7.35 2.99 1.57
N TRP A 250 6.82 2.58 0.42
CA TRP A 250 6.49 3.50 -0.66
C TRP A 250 5.45 4.51 -0.17
N PRO A 251 5.60 5.82 -0.42
CA PRO A 251 4.65 6.81 0.07
C PRO A 251 3.31 6.74 -0.66
N GLY A 252 2.25 7.20 0.01
CA GLY A 252 0.99 7.48 -0.67
C GLY A 252 1.15 8.57 -1.72
N LEU A 253 0.55 8.37 -2.90
CA LEU A 253 0.47 9.36 -3.96
C LEU A 253 -0.79 10.21 -3.77
N SER A 254 -0.73 11.49 -4.12
CA SER A 254 -1.91 12.33 -4.22
C SER A 254 -2.81 11.75 -5.32
N PRO A 255 -3.99 11.21 -5.01
CA PRO A 255 -4.77 10.46 -5.97
C PRO A 255 -5.30 11.39 -7.07
N ASP A 256 -5.46 10.81 -8.25
CA ASP A 256 -6.03 11.51 -9.40
C ASP A 256 -7.49 11.84 -9.16
N GLY A 257 -7.71 13.00 -8.54
CA GLY A 257 -8.93 13.77 -8.68
C GLY A 257 -8.95 14.49 -10.02
N PHE A 258 -9.71 15.60 -10.09
CA PHE A 258 -9.69 16.47 -11.27
C PHE A 258 -8.24 16.89 -11.61
N PRO A 259 -7.87 16.95 -12.91
CA PRO A 259 -6.52 17.35 -13.31
C PRO A 259 -6.18 18.71 -12.70
N MET A 260 -5.12 18.74 -11.89
CA MET A 260 -4.61 19.98 -11.30
C MET A 260 -3.20 20.23 -11.84
N PRO A 261 -2.85 21.48 -12.18
CA PRO A 261 -1.51 21.82 -12.66
C PRO A 261 -0.41 21.55 -11.63
N GLU A 262 -0.78 21.27 -10.38
CA GLU A 262 0.11 21.01 -9.24
C GLU A 262 0.56 19.54 -9.12
N ARG A 263 0.00 18.62 -9.92
CA ARG A 263 0.28 17.17 -9.80
C ARG A 263 0.31 16.41 -11.12
N THR A 264 1.00 15.27 -11.14
CA THR A 264 0.92 14.28 -12.24
C THR A 264 0.05 13.09 -11.87
N ASN A 265 -0.35 12.33 -12.90
CA ASN A 265 -1.22 11.16 -12.77
C ASN A 265 -0.60 10.10 -11.85
N ASP A 266 -1.28 9.79 -10.76
CA ASP A 266 -0.84 8.85 -9.73
C ASP A 266 -0.57 7.44 -10.29
N MET A 267 -1.44 6.89 -11.13
CA MET A 267 -1.30 5.54 -11.67
C MET A 267 -0.15 5.43 -12.65
N ARG A 268 0.07 6.45 -13.49
CA ARG A 268 1.21 6.54 -14.39
C ARG A 268 2.50 6.66 -13.58
N PHE A 269 2.52 7.51 -12.56
CA PHE A 269 3.68 7.68 -11.69
C PHE A 269 4.01 6.36 -10.97
N LEU A 270 2.97 5.63 -10.52
CA LEU A 270 3.12 4.30 -9.91
C LEU A 270 3.67 3.26 -10.90
N ASP A 271 3.21 3.27 -12.16
CA ASP A 271 3.71 2.37 -13.21
C ASP A 271 5.17 2.67 -13.58
N GLU A 272 5.51 3.95 -13.68
CA GLU A 272 6.87 4.42 -13.90
C GLU A 272 7.81 4.05 -12.74
N ALA A 273 7.28 3.91 -11.53
CA ALA A 273 8.05 3.59 -10.32
C ALA A 273 8.05 2.12 -9.91
N ALA A 274 7.58 1.20 -10.76
CA ALA A 274 7.31 -0.19 -10.40
C ALA A 274 8.47 -0.90 -9.65
N ASP A 275 9.72 -0.66 -10.04
CA ASP A 275 10.89 -1.28 -9.39
C ASP A 275 11.05 -0.85 -7.92
N ALA A 276 10.85 0.43 -7.62
CA ALA A 276 10.92 0.94 -6.25
C ALA A 276 9.74 0.45 -5.40
N VAL A 277 8.55 0.39 -5.98
CA VAL A 277 7.34 -0.15 -5.33
C VAL A 277 7.55 -1.62 -4.96
N ARG A 278 8.13 -2.42 -5.87
CA ARG A 278 8.49 -3.82 -5.60
C ARG A 278 9.61 -3.95 -4.57
N ALA A 279 10.53 -3.01 -4.49
CA ALA A 279 11.60 -3.03 -3.50
C ALA A 279 11.15 -2.59 -2.09
N ALA A 280 10.09 -1.79 -1.98
CA ALA A 280 9.54 -1.35 -0.70
C ALA A 280 9.03 -2.53 0.14
N ASP A 281 9.11 -2.41 1.46
CA ASP A 281 8.59 -3.44 2.38
C ASP A 281 7.06 -3.47 2.42
N TRP A 282 6.42 -2.32 2.14
CA TRP A 282 4.97 -2.12 2.09
C TRP A 282 4.64 -0.89 1.21
N ILE A 283 3.36 -0.69 0.89
CA ILE A 283 2.90 0.41 0.04
C ILE A 283 1.91 1.31 0.79
N GLY A 284 2.17 2.62 0.81
CA GLY A 284 1.25 3.66 1.24
C GLY A 284 0.28 4.03 0.13
N VAL A 285 -0.98 4.28 0.51
CA VAL A 285 -2.04 4.72 -0.41
C VAL A 285 -2.85 5.82 0.26
N HIS A 286 -3.16 6.89 -0.48
CA HIS A 286 -4.08 7.93 -0.02
C HIS A 286 -5.48 7.69 -0.62
N CYS A 287 -6.53 7.93 0.16
CA CYS A 287 -7.92 7.74 -0.27
C CYS A 287 -8.78 8.91 0.21
N TYR A 288 -9.28 9.75 -0.70
CA TYR A 288 -10.14 10.88 -0.35
C TYR A 288 -11.52 10.75 -0.99
N TRP A 289 -12.53 11.29 -0.35
CA TRP A 289 -13.90 11.33 -0.86
C TRP A 289 -14.63 12.56 -0.33
N ARG A 290 -15.77 12.94 -0.91
CA ARG A 290 -16.57 14.08 -0.44
C ARG A 290 -17.89 13.68 0.17
N ASP A 291 -18.36 12.47 -0.13
CA ASP A 291 -19.61 11.90 0.37
C ASP A 291 -19.51 10.37 0.49
N GLU A 292 -20.58 9.75 0.97
CA GLU A 292 -20.62 8.30 1.17
C GLU A 292 -20.53 7.51 -0.16
N ALA A 293 -21.02 8.07 -1.27
CA ALA A 293 -20.96 7.40 -2.56
C ALA A 293 -19.51 7.34 -3.06
N GLU A 294 -18.76 8.46 -2.95
CA GLU A 294 -17.34 8.52 -3.27
C GLU A 294 -16.48 7.67 -2.31
N MET A 295 -16.85 7.58 -1.02
CA MET A 295 -16.19 6.68 -0.07
C MET A 295 -16.24 5.21 -0.53
N ARG A 296 -17.30 4.82 -1.24
CA ARG A 296 -17.52 3.47 -1.77
C ARG A 296 -17.13 3.32 -3.24
N SER A 297 -16.48 4.32 -3.84
CA SER A 297 -16.10 4.30 -5.25
C SER A 297 -14.62 3.97 -5.46
N PRO A 298 -14.24 3.36 -6.59
CA PRO A 298 -12.84 3.12 -6.94
C PRO A 298 -12.00 4.39 -7.09
N SER A 299 -12.61 5.54 -7.39
CA SER A 299 -11.90 6.82 -7.50
C SER A 299 -11.82 7.59 -6.19
N GLY A 300 -12.42 7.07 -5.12
CA GLY A 300 -12.40 7.66 -3.79
C GLY A 300 -11.90 6.66 -2.75
N GLY A 301 -12.75 6.28 -1.80
CA GLY A 301 -12.35 5.42 -0.69
C GLY A 301 -11.90 4.01 -1.10
N LEU A 302 -12.25 3.49 -2.29
CA LEU A 302 -11.81 2.16 -2.73
C LEU A 302 -10.59 2.16 -3.66
N GLY A 303 -9.90 3.30 -3.81
CA GLY A 303 -8.73 3.43 -4.70
C GLY A 303 -7.60 2.44 -4.40
N PHE A 304 -7.43 2.05 -3.14
CA PHE A 304 -6.44 1.05 -2.72
C PHE A 304 -6.61 -0.32 -3.39
N ARG A 305 -7.81 -0.66 -3.89
CA ARG A 305 -8.05 -1.95 -4.56
C ARG A 305 -7.24 -2.09 -5.85
N GLU A 306 -6.96 -0.99 -6.55
CA GLU A 306 -6.10 -1.03 -7.73
C GLU A 306 -4.64 -1.33 -7.36
N TYR A 307 -4.16 -0.78 -6.24
CA TYR A 307 -2.85 -1.14 -5.69
C TYR A 307 -2.79 -2.62 -5.30
N ARG A 308 -3.83 -3.15 -4.64
CA ARG A 308 -3.93 -4.59 -4.32
C ARG A 308 -3.91 -5.47 -5.56
N ARG A 309 -4.55 -5.02 -6.65
CA ARG A 309 -4.56 -5.75 -7.92
C ARG A 309 -3.17 -5.81 -8.55
N ARG A 310 -2.44 -4.68 -8.57
CA ARG A 310 -1.10 -4.57 -9.17
C ARG A 310 0.00 -5.21 -8.31
N TYR A 311 -0.12 -5.09 -7.00
CA TYR A 311 0.85 -5.56 -6.01
C TYR A 311 0.19 -6.49 -4.97
N PRO A 312 -0.34 -7.64 -5.41
CA PRO A 312 -1.08 -8.57 -4.54
C PRO A 312 -0.19 -9.13 -3.42
N ASP A 313 1.12 -9.05 -3.60
CA ASP A 313 2.19 -9.48 -2.71
C ASP A 313 2.71 -8.42 -1.75
N LYS A 314 2.08 -7.25 -1.71
CA LYS A 314 2.47 -6.18 -0.80
C LYS A 314 1.43 -5.95 0.29
N LEU A 315 1.91 -5.66 1.49
CA LEU A 315 1.09 -5.09 2.54
C LEU A 315 0.81 -3.64 2.17
N LEU A 316 -0.45 -3.23 2.26
CA LEU A 316 -0.86 -1.86 2.05
C LEU A 316 -1.17 -1.22 3.40
N PHE A 317 -0.76 0.03 3.55
CA PHE A 317 -1.32 0.92 4.55
C PHE A 317 -2.04 2.04 3.80
N ILE A 318 -3.28 2.32 4.19
CA ILE A 318 -3.93 3.55 3.75
C ILE A 318 -3.34 4.65 4.62
N THR A 319 -2.25 5.24 4.15
CA THR A 319 -1.42 6.16 4.92
C THR A 319 -2.05 7.52 5.11
N GLU A 320 -3.14 7.80 4.37
CA GLU A 320 -3.98 8.98 4.53
C GLU A 320 -5.38 8.70 3.98
N PHE A 321 -6.43 9.05 4.73
CA PHE A 321 -7.77 9.18 4.18
C PHE A 321 -8.54 10.33 4.81
N SER A 322 -9.46 10.93 4.07
CA SER A 322 -10.28 12.02 4.60
C SER A 322 -11.49 12.33 3.74
N ASN A 323 -12.47 12.98 4.37
CA ASN A 323 -13.42 13.83 3.69
C ASN A 323 -13.05 15.32 3.87
N PRO A 324 -12.42 15.96 2.87
CA PRO A 324 -12.00 17.36 2.98
C PRO A 324 -13.14 18.36 2.75
N ALA A 325 -14.37 17.91 2.44
CA ALA A 325 -15.48 18.81 2.11
C ALA A 325 -15.82 19.73 3.31
N PRO A 326 -15.81 21.06 3.13
CA PRO A 326 -16.02 22.01 4.24
C PRO A 326 -17.48 22.07 4.71
N ASN A 327 -18.41 21.60 3.88
CA ASN A 327 -19.85 21.62 4.11
C ASN A 327 -20.39 20.34 4.77
N VAL A 328 -19.53 19.36 5.07
CA VAL A 328 -19.90 18.16 5.84
C VAL A 328 -19.47 18.39 7.27
N ASP A 329 -20.40 18.28 8.22
CA ASP A 329 -20.09 18.48 9.63
C ASP A 329 -19.21 17.36 10.21
N ALA A 330 -18.58 17.65 11.36
CA ALA A 330 -17.64 16.76 12.02
C ALA A 330 -18.27 15.40 12.39
N ARG A 331 -19.55 15.38 12.79
CA ARG A 331 -20.24 14.15 13.15
C ARG A 331 -20.44 13.26 11.93
N ALA A 332 -20.95 13.80 10.83
CA ALA A 332 -21.15 13.08 9.58
C ALA A 332 -19.82 12.55 9.02
N LYS A 333 -18.72 13.33 9.12
CA LYS A 333 -17.37 12.83 8.78
C LYS A 333 -16.94 11.68 9.67
N GLY A 334 -17.15 11.79 10.98
CA GLY A 334 -16.85 10.72 11.92
C GLY A 334 -17.63 9.43 11.66
N GLU A 335 -18.90 9.54 11.27
CA GLU A 335 -19.73 8.40 10.88
C GLU A 335 -19.23 7.73 9.58
N GLN A 336 -18.79 8.53 8.60
CA GLN A 336 -18.11 8.01 7.40
C GLN A 336 -16.80 7.30 7.76
N TYR A 337 -15.97 7.89 8.64
CA TYR A 337 -14.69 7.30 9.04
C TYR A 337 -14.89 5.99 9.79
N ALA A 338 -15.85 5.93 10.71
CA ALA A 338 -16.25 4.70 11.41
C ALA A 338 -16.69 3.61 10.42
N THR A 339 -17.53 3.96 9.45
CA THR A 339 -17.99 3.04 8.39
C THR A 339 -16.84 2.56 7.52
N TYR A 340 -15.91 3.45 7.16
CA TYR A 340 -14.75 3.12 6.36
C TYR A 340 -13.81 2.16 7.08
N TYR A 341 -13.53 2.36 8.38
CA TYR A 341 -12.78 1.38 9.17
C TYR A 341 -13.45 0.01 9.19
N GLN A 342 -14.77 -0.05 9.36
CA GLN A 342 -15.51 -1.32 9.35
C GLN A 342 -15.44 -2.01 7.99
N LEU A 343 -15.55 -1.26 6.90
CA LEU A 343 -15.37 -1.77 5.55
C LEU A 343 -13.97 -2.39 5.40
N LEU A 344 -12.93 -1.66 5.80
CA LEU A 344 -11.54 -2.09 5.63
C LEU A 344 -11.14 -3.22 6.55
N ARG A 345 -11.81 -3.40 7.70
CA ARG A 345 -11.44 -4.39 8.72
C ARG A 345 -11.17 -5.74 8.08
N HIS A 346 -12.02 -6.16 7.14
CA HIS A 346 -11.95 -7.48 6.49
C HIS A 346 -11.25 -7.49 5.12
N GLU A 347 -10.62 -6.39 4.69
CA GLU A 347 -9.93 -6.31 3.41
C GLU A 347 -8.55 -7.00 3.48
N PRO A 348 -8.31 -8.10 2.73
CA PRO A 348 -7.05 -8.82 2.80
C PRO A 348 -5.88 -8.01 2.25
N GLY A 349 -4.80 -7.94 3.03
CA GLY A 349 -3.57 -7.23 2.65
C GLY A 349 -3.61 -5.72 2.90
N VAL A 350 -4.64 -5.22 3.59
CA VAL A 350 -4.65 -3.85 4.14
C VAL A 350 -4.38 -3.94 5.64
N GLY A 351 -3.26 -3.37 6.09
CA GLY A 351 -2.80 -3.53 7.47
C GLY A 351 -3.37 -2.50 8.45
N ALA A 352 -3.50 -1.25 8.00
CA ALA A 352 -4.01 -0.14 8.80
C ALA A 352 -4.49 0.98 7.86
N ALA A 353 -5.41 1.79 8.36
CA ALA A 353 -5.86 3.01 7.70
C ALA A 353 -5.73 4.20 8.64
N PHE A 354 -5.17 5.29 8.15
CA PHE A 354 -4.87 6.48 8.92
C PHE A 354 -5.72 7.64 8.42
N ALA A 355 -6.67 8.11 9.23
CA ALA A 355 -7.36 9.36 8.93
C ALA A 355 -6.37 10.54 8.93
N PHE A 356 -6.63 11.54 8.10
CA PHE A 356 -5.65 12.54 7.67
C PHE A 356 -4.91 13.30 8.77
N VAL A 357 -5.60 13.75 9.82
CA VAL A 357 -4.97 14.55 10.87
C VAL A 357 -5.77 14.53 12.17
N LEU A 358 -5.07 14.29 13.27
CA LEU A 358 -5.64 14.35 14.61
C LEU A 358 -5.77 15.81 15.08
N SER A 359 -4.72 16.61 14.86
CA SER A 359 -4.68 18.03 15.21
C SER A 359 -3.58 18.79 14.45
N ALA A 360 -3.64 20.12 14.54
CA ALA A 360 -2.66 21.04 13.98
C ALA A 360 -2.61 22.33 14.81
N SER A 361 -1.49 23.05 14.84
CA SER A 361 -1.49 24.42 15.41
C SER A 361 -2.33 25.39 14.57
N ALA A 362 -2.45 25.13 13.27
CA ALA A 362 -3.22 25.91 12.31
C ALA A 362 -3.65 25.04 11.12
N ASN A 363 -4.64 25.52 10.36
CA ASN A 363 -5.24 24.85 9.20
C ASN A 363 -6.12 23.64 9.53
N PHE A 364 -6.68 23.03 8.48
CA PHE A 364 -7.52 21.82 8.53
C PHE A 364 -8.72 21.86 9.48
N PRO A 365 -9.45 23.00 9.63
CA PRO A 365 -10.52 23.14 10.61
C PRO A 365 -11.69 22.16 10.40
N HIS A 366 -11.79 21.58 9.19
CA HIS A 366 -12.85 20.66 8.81
C HIS A 366 -12.45 19.19 8.94
N GLU A 367 -11.18 18.88 9.21
CA GLU A 367 -10.67 17.51 9.19
C GLU A 367 -10.00 17.12 10.52
N ALA A 368 -9.55 18.10 11.31
CA ALA A 368 -8.96 17.86 12.62
C ALA A 368 -9.96 17.23 13.61
N TRP A 369 -9.48 16.22 14.34
CA TRP A 369 -10.26 15.48 15.32
C TRP A 369 -10.30 16.20 16.67
N ARG A 370 -9.33 17.09 16.93
CA ARG A 370 -9.37 18.02 18.05
C ARG A 370 -8.76 19.35 17.65
N PHE A 371 -9.16 20.41 18.36
CA PHE A 371 -8.70 21.78 18.14
C PHE A 371 -7.56 22.15 19.09
N GLU A 372 -6.94 23.30 18.84
CA GLU A 372 -5.74 23.72 19.58
C GLU A 372 -6.01 24.05 21.05
N ASP A 373 -7.24 24.45 21.38
CA ASP A 373 -7.71 24.65 22.75
C ASP A 373 -7.93 23.32 23.53
N GLY A 374 -7.74 22.18 22.87
CA GLY A 374 -7.93 20.85 23.43
C GLY A 374 -9.35 20.29 23.27
N THR A 375 -10.28 21.07 22.69
CA THR A 375 -11.66 20.63 22.43
C THR A 375 -11.67 19.50 21.40
N LEU A 376 -12.34 18.40 21.71
CA LEU A 376 -12.54 17.28 20.78
C LEU A 376 -13.67 17.60 19.80
N SER A 377 -13.50 17.26 18.53
CA SER A 377 -14.58 17.31 17.55
C SER A 377 -15.46 16.06 17.65
N GLU A 378 -16.67 16.12 17.08
CA GLU A 378 -17.59 14.99 17.08
C GLU A 378 -17.06 13.75 16.33
N ILE A 379 -16.02 13.91 15.50
CA ILE A 379 -15.32 12.81 14.81
C ILE A 379 -14.85 11.76 15.83
N VAL A 380 -14.23 12.21 16.93
CA VAL A 380 -13.66 11.32 17.96
C VAL A 380 -14.73 10.41 18.53
N SER A 381 -15.87 11.00 18.94
CA SER A 381 -16.97 10.24 19.54
C SER A 381 -17.63 9.29 18.55
N ALA A 382 -17.79 9.69 17.28
CA ALA A 382 -18.39 8.85 16.25
C ALA A 382 -17.51 7.65 15.92
N VAL A 383 -16.19 7.86 15.79
CA VAL A 383 -15.21 6.78 15.57
C VAL A 383 -15.09 5.88 16.80
N GLY A 384 -15.13 6.42 18.02
CA GLY A 384 -15.10 5.66 19.27
C GLY A 384 -16.30 4.72 19.44
N ARG A 385 -17.46 5.08 18.88
CA ARG A 385 -18.68 4.25 18.86
C ARG A 385 -18.69 3.15 17.79
N ARG A 386 -17.68 3.08 16.92
CA ARG A 386 -17.60 1.99 15.93
C ARG A 386 -17.68 0.64 16.64
N ALA A 387 -18.37 -0.33 16.04
CA ALA A 387 -18.45 -1.67 16.60
C ALA A 387 -17.02 -2.20 16.82
N GLY A 388 -16.64 -2.38 18.09
CA GLY A 388 -15.39 -3.02 18.47
C GLY A 388 -15.48 -4.51 18.20
N THR A 389 -14.36 -5.12 17.83
CA THR A 389 -14.20 -6.56 17.92
C THR A 389 -14.07 -6.92 19.40
N ALA A 390 -15.00 -7.72 19.91
CA ALA A 390 -14.80 -8.49 21.13
C ALA A 390 -13.57 -9.41 21.00
#